data_AF-A0A4Q3RGX7-F1
#
_entry.id   AF-A0A4Q3RGX7-F1
#
_cell.length_a   1.000
_cell.length_b   1.000
_cell.length_c   1.000
_cell.angle_alpha   90.00
_cell.angle_beta   90.00
_cell.angle_gamma   90.00
#
_symmetry.space_group_name_H-M   'P 1'
#
loop_
_entity.id
_entity.type
_entity.pdbx_description
1 polymer ?
#
loop_
_entity_poly.entity_id
_entity_poly.type
_entity_poly.pdbx_seq_one_letter_code
_entity_poly.pdbx_strand_id
1 'polypeptide(L)'
;MGELIRTYAWSQTSIGTPDQWSQALQISLGNVLNSGFPMFLFWGDDLVCFYNDAFRPSLGVDGKHPAIGKKAKVVWEEIWD
;
A
#
# COMPACT_ATOMS: atom_id res chain seq x y z
N MET A 1 -6.22 -4.49 7.64
CA MET A 1 -5.45 -3.39 6.99
C MET A 1 -5.97 -1.96 7.20
N GLY A 2 -7.29 -1.71 7.32
CA GLY A 2 -7.81 -0.33 7.40
C GLY A 2 -7.27 0.54 8.54
N GLU A 3 -6.90 -0.04 9.69
CA GLU A 3 -6.28 0.69 10.80
C GLU A 3 -4.87 1.18 10.44
N LEU A 4 -4.02 0.31 9.88
CA LEU A 4 -2.67 0.69 9.42
C LEU A 4 -2.71 1.84 8.41
N ILE A 5 -3.71 1.84 7.53
CA ILE A 5 -3.92 2.94 6.61
C ILE A 5 -4.27 4.20 7.39
N ARG A 6 -5.22 4.17 8.33
CA ARG A 6 -5.62 5.38 9.08
C ARG A 6 -4.53 5.97 9.97
N THR A 7 -3.61 5.15 10.47
CA THR A 7 -2.56 5.59 11.41
C THR A 7 -1.24 5.95 10.72
N TYR A 8 -1.11 5.74 9.41
CA TYR A 8 0.10 6.06 8.67
C TYR A 8 0.26 7.58 8.46
N ALA A 9 1.50 8.07 8.51
CA ALA A 9 1.85 9.49 8.32
C ALA A 9 1.81 9.89 6.83
N TRP A 10 0.61 9.90 6.22
CA TRP A 10 0.41 10.15 4.79
C TRP A 10 0.92 11.50 4.28
N SER A 11 0.96 12.52 5.15
CA SER A 11 1.52 13.83 4.81
C SER A 11 2.99 13.79 4.40
N GLN A 12 3.70 12.68 4.69
CA GLN A 12 5.09 12.47 4.30
C GLN A 12 5.24 11.67 2.98
N THR A 13 4.12 11.33 2.32
CA THR A 13 4.11 10.59 1.07
C THR A 13 3.78 11.50 -0.11
N SER A 14 4.16 11.09 -1.32
CA SER A 14 3.84 11.83 -2.56
C SER A 14 2.35 11.88 -2.90
N ILE A 15 1.51 11.04 -2.28
CA ILE A 15 0.07 10.99 -2.54
C ILE A 15 -0.74 11.85 -1.56
N GLY A 16 -0.08 12.45 -0.56
CA GLY A 16 -0.73 13.32 0.43
C GLY A 16 -1.67 12.59 1.39
N THR A 17 -2.34 13.37 2.24
CA THR A 17 -3.31 12.85 3.21
C THR A 17 -4.58 12.32 2.54
N PRO A 18 -5.38 11.46 3.19
CA PRO A 18 -6.55 10.84 2.56
C PRO A 18 -7.58 11.79 1.95
N ASP A 19 -7.71 13.02 2.47
CA ASP A 19 -8.55 14.08 1.92
C ASP A 19 -8.03 14.65 0.58
N GLN A 20 -6.76 14.42 0.26
CA GLN A 20 -6.11 14.84 -0.98
C GLN A 20 -6.05 13.71 -2.03
N TRP A 21 -6.43 12.49 -1.65
CA TRP A 21 -6.36 11.34 -2.54
C TRP A 21 -7.31 11.49 -3.73
N SER A 22 -6.81 11.19 -4.92
CA SER A 22 -7.64 11.18 -6.12
C SER A 22 -8.79 10.16 -5.99
N GLN A 23 -9.92 10.45 -6.64
CA GLN A 23 -11.06 9.54 -6.65
C GLN A 23 -10.69 8.14 -7.20
N ALA A 24 -9.79 8.09 -8.19
CA ALA A 24 -9.29 6.83 -8.74
C ALA A 24 -8.56 5.99 -7.70
N LEU A 25 -7.69 6.60 -6.88
CA LEU A 25 -7.01 5.90 -5.77
C LEU A 25 -8.02 5.35 -4.79
N GLN A 26 -9.00 6.16 -4.38
CA GLN A 26 -10.01 5.74 -3.41
C GLN A 26 -10.82 4.53 -3.91
N ILE A 27 -11.22 4.53 -5.18
CA ILE A 27 -11.94 3.41 -5.81
C ILE A 27 -11.06 2.16 -5.91
N SER A 28 -9.84 2.29 -6.45
CA SER A 28 -8.91 1.17 -6.59
C SER A 28 -8.55 0.55 -5.24
N LEU A 29 -8.28 1.38 -4.23
CA LEU A 29 -8.00 0.92 -2.87
C LEU A 29 -9.23 0.27 -2.23
N GLY A 30 -10.42 0.81 -2.47
CA GLY A 30 -11.69 0.18 -2.08
C GLY A 30 -11.82 -1.23 -2.65
N ASN A 31 -11.52 -1.43 -3.93
CA ASN A 31 -11.54 -2.76 -4.55
C ASN A 31 -10.51 -3.71 -3.94
N VAL A 32 -9.28 -3.24 -3.71
CA VAL A 32 -8.22 -4.04 -3.06
C VAL A 32 -8.64 -4.48 -1.67
N LEU A 33 -9.11 -3.55 -0.84
CA LEU A 33 -9.42 -3.81 0.57
C LEU A 33 -10.67 -4.68 0.75
N ASN A 34 -11.64 -4.63 -0.17
CA ASN A 34 -12.87 -5.43 -0.10
C ASN A 34 -12.74 -6.79 -0.80
N SER A 35 -11.66 -7.06 -1.53
CA SER A 35 -11.44 -8.33 -2.19
C SER A 35 -11.04 -9.43 -1.19
N GLY A 36 -11.65 -10.61 -1.32
CA GLY A 36 -11.24 -11.82 -0.60
C GLY A 36 -10.00 -12.49 -1.21
N PHE A 37 -9.57 -12.08 -2.40
CA PHE A 37 -8.35 -12.59 -3.05
C PHE A 37 -7.13 -11.77 -2.62
N PRO A 38 -5.93 -12.37 -2.55
CA PRO A 38 -4.68 -11.64 -2.33
C PRO A 38 -4.47 -10.55 -3.38
N MET A 39 -4.40 -9.29 -2.97
CA MET A 39 -4.19 -8.16 -3.88
C MET A 39 -3.16 -7.18 -3.34
N PHE A 40 -2.32 -6.69 -4.26
CA PHE A 40 -1.33 -5.62 -4.04
C PHE A 40 -1.55 -4.52 -5.07
N LEU A 41 -1.34 -3.27 -4.66
CA LEU A 41 -1.45 -2.08 -5.49
C LEU A 41 -0.23 -1.18 -5.26
N PHE A 42 0.42 -0.78 -6.35
CA PHE A 42 1.36 0.33 -6.37
C PHE A 42 0.65 1.56 -6.92
N TRP A 43 0.87 2.72 -6.31
CA TRP A 43 0.21 3.96 -6.73
C TRP A 43 1.13 5.16 -6.84
N GLY A 44 0.96 5.94 -7.90
CA GLY A 44 1.69 7.19 -8.15
C GLY A 44 3.17 6.97 -8.49
N ASP A 45 3.90 8.07 -8.62
CA ASP A 45 5.28 8.08 -9.10
C ASP A 45 6.27 7.37 -8.17
N ASP A 46 6.03 7.44 -6.85
CA ASP A 46 6.81 6.71 -5.85
C ASP A 46 6.41 5.24 -5.70
N LEU A 47 5.38 4.80 -6.44
CA LEU A 47 4.79 3.47 -6.33
C LEU A 47 4.48 3.12 -4.88
N VAL A 48 3.68 3.97 -4.23
CA VAL A 48 3.28 3.80 -2.84
C VAL A 48 2.55 2.46 -2.70
N CYS A 49 3.00 1.65 -1.75
CA CYS A 49 2.51 0.30 -1.53
C CYS A 49 1.16 0.27 -0.79
N PHE A 50 0.22 -0.52 -1.32
CA PHE A 50 -1.03 -0.91 -0.67
C PHE A 50 -1.27 -2.40 -0.87
N TYR A 51 -1.89 -3.06 0.10
CA TYR A 51 -2.31 -4.46 -0.04
C TYR A 51 -3.40 -4.78 0.98
N ASN A 52 -4.12 -5.88 0.74
CA ASN A 52 -5.15 -6.37 1.64
C ASN A 52 -4.64 -7.45 2.60
N ASP A 53 -5.45 -7.81 3.60
CA ASP A 53 -5.08 -8.79 4.61
C ASP A 53 -4.77 -10.17 3.97
N ALA A 54 -5.47 -10.54 2.89
CA ALA A 54 -5.24 -11.78 2.15
C ALA A 54 -3.86 -11.86 1.47
N PHE A 55 -3.24 -10.73 1.14
CA PHE A 55 -1.89 -10.69 0.55
C PHE A 55 -0.76 -10.83 1.58
N ARG A 56 -1.03 -10.63 2.88
CA ARG A 56 0.00 -10.64 3.92
C ARG A 56 0.89 -11.89 3.92
N PRO A 57 0.38 -13.14 3.73
CA PRO A 57 1.23 -14.33 3.70
C PRO A 57 2.31 -14.27 2.62
N SER A 58 2.02 -13.62 1.49
CA SER A 58 2.96 -13.45 0.37
C SER A 58 4.13 -12.50 0.72
N LEU A 59 4.01 -11.71 1.78
CA LEU A 59 5.09 -10.82 2.23
C LEU A 59 6.16 -11.55 3.05
N GLY A 60 5.91 -12.80 3.48
CA GLY A 60 6.80 -13.59 4.34
C GLY A 60 6.52 -13.40 5.84
N VAL A 61 6.97 -14.36 6.67
CA VAL A 61 6.73 -14.40 8.13
C VAL A 61 7.51 -13.30 8.87
N ASP A 62 8.80 -13.13 8.55
CA ASP A 62 9.64 -11.98 8.96
C ASP A 62 9.66 -10.90 7.87
N GLY A 63 8.56 -10.81 7.14
CA GLY A 63 8.47 -10.22 5.82
C GLY A 63 8.43 -8.69 5.75
N LYS A 64 8.05 -8.20 4.58
CA LYS A 64 7.92 -6.76 4.27
C LYS A 64 6.73 -6.07 4.99
N HIS A 65 6.02 -6.77 5.87
CA HIS A 65 4.88 -6.23 6.59
C HIS A 65 5.32 -5.40 7.82
N PRO A 66 4.85 -4.15 8.02
CA PRO A 66 3.97 -3.40 7.13
C PRO A 66 4.74 -2.70 5.99
N ALA A 67 4.25 -2.87 4.77
CA ALA A 67 4.73 -2.14 3.60
C ALA A 67 3.81 -0.97 3.21
N ILE A 68 2.60 -0.89 3.79
CA ILE A 68 1.62 0.16 3.47
C ILE A 68 2.25 1.55 3.61
N GLY A 69 2.05 2.39 2.59
CA GLY A 69 2.51 3.79 2.58
C GLY A 69 3.98 3.99 2.26
N LYS A 70 4.79 2.93 2.25
CA LYS A 70 6.21 2.98 1.85
C LYS A 70 6.35 2.98 0.33
N LYS A 71 7.44 3.56 -0.16
CA LYS A 71 7.80 3.54 -1.59
C LYS A 71 8.19 2.12 -2.01
N ALA A 72 7.76 1.67 -3.18
CA ALA A 72 8.07 0.32 -3.67
C ALA A 72 9.57 0.04 -3.68
N LYS A 73 10.38 0.97 -4.22
CA LYS A 73 11.84 0.82 -4.30
C LYS A 73 12.52 0.58 -2.94
N VAL A 74 11.97 1.13 -1.85
CA VAL A 74 12.50 0.91 -0.49
C VAL A 74 12.05 -0.44 0.06
N VAL A 75 10.84 -0.86 -0.27
CA VAL A 75 10.27 -2.12 0.21
C VAL A 75 10.85 -3.32 -0.55
N TRP A 76 11.13 -3.16 -1.83
CA TRP A 76 11.53 -4.18 -2.79
C TRP A 76 12.92 -3.90 -3.34
N GLU A 77 13.83 -3.45 -2.48
CA GLU A 77 15.19 -3.05 -2.86
C GLU A 77 15.94 -4.17 -3.59
N GLU A 78 15.64 -5.42 -3.26
CA GLU A 78 16.33 -6.60 -3.78
C GLU A 78 16.00 -6.93 -5.25
N ILE A 79 14.96 -6.31 -5.82
CA ILE A 79 14.54 -6.54 -7.22
C ILE A 79 14.55 -5.26 -8.08
N TRP A 80 15.08 -4.14 -7.54
CA TRP A 80 14.90 -2.82 -8.16
C TRP A 80 16.07 -2.34 -9.04
N ASP A 81 17.11 -3.16 -9.20
CA ASP A 81 18.28 -2.90 -10.04
C ASP A 81 18.31 -3.84 -11.27
#